data_AF-A0A661SKW4-F1
#
_entry.id   AF-A0A661SKW4-F1
#
_cell.length_a   1.000
_cell.length_b   1.000
_cell.length_c   1.000
_cell.angle_alpha   90.00
_cell.angle_beta   90.00
_cell.angle_gamma   90.00
#
_symmetry.space_group_name_H-M   'P 1'
#
loop_
_entity.id
_entity.type
_entity.pdbx_description
1 polymer ?
#
loop_
_entity_poly.entity_id
_entity_poly.type
_entity_poly.pdbx_seq_one_letter_code
_entity_poly.pdbx_strand_id
1 'polypeptide(L)'
;SAFDAEFLRWMLSDGAGAAFLSKEKNKDRPSMKVEWIENISFAGELETCMYAGGVKDEEGKMTGWRALDPAFQPNSQYPFLVKQDTKLLAREIVRTAIDRTLIQIVRKHSLTPQDVDWFLPHYSSGFFRDKFYEAMKAAGFEIPYEKWFTNLSEKGNTGSAAIYIILEELFHSGKLEKGQKLLCFIPESGRFSHCFMLLTVV
;
A
#
# COMPACT_ATOMS: atom_id res chain seq x y z
N SER A 1 -21.68 0.84 8.21
CA SER A 1 -22.12 1.14 9.59
C SER A 1 -21.48 2.45 10.07
N ALA A 2 -21.92 3.03 11.19
CA ALA A 2 -21.24 4.19 11.80
C ALA A 2 -19.81 3.84 12.27
N PHE A 3 -19.60 2.59 12.71
CA PHE A 3 -18.29 2.05 13.11
C PHE A 3 -17.29 2.03 11.94
N ASP A 4 -17.72 1.69 10.73
CA ASP A 4 -16.84 1.64 9.55
C ASP A 4 -16.27 3.01 9.16
N ALA A 5 -17.00 4.09 9.48
CA ALA A 5 -16.53 5.46 9.30
C ALA A 5 -15.68 5.93 10.49
N GLU A 6 -15.99 5.49 11.70
CA GLU A 6 -15.21 5.81 12.90
C GLU A 6 -13.82 5.18 12.88
N PHE A 7 -13.68 3.95 12.38
CA PHE A 7 -12.41 3.25 12.26
C PHE A 7 -11.34 4.09 11.53
N LEU A 8 -11.67 4.65 10.37
CA LEU A 8 -10.69 5.39 9.56
C LEU A 8 -10.28 6.73 10.18
N ARG A 9 -11.08 7.32 11.07
CA ARG A 9 -10.74 8.57 11.78
C ARG A 9 -9.54 8.44 12.69
N TRP A 10 -9.26 7.22 13.17
CA TRP A 10 -8.12 6.91 14.03
C TRP A 10 -6.95 6.30 13.27
N MET A 11 -7.14 6.04 11.97
CA MET A 11 -6.13 5.41 11.11
C MET A 11 -5.48 6.43 10.19
N LEU A 12 -6.26 7.20 9.42
CA LEU A 12 -5.75 8.10 8.39
C LEU A 12 -5.27 9.43 8.99
N SER A 13 -4.18 9.95 8.44
CA SER A 13 -3.61 11.26 8.78
C SER A 13 -3.14 11.99 7.52
N ASP A 14 -2.77 13.26 7.68
CA ASP A 14 -2.41 14.11 6.55
C ASP A 14 -0.91 14.04 6.25
N GLY A 15 -0.56 14.08 4.97
CA GLY A 15 0.82 14.14 4.50
C GLY A 15 0.91 14.32 3.00
N ALA A 16 2.05 14.80 2.52
CA ALA A 16 2.36 14.93 1.11
C ALA A 16 3.81 14.57 0.85
N GLY A 17 4.12 14.18 -0.38
CA GLY A 17 5.48 13.91 -0.81
C GLY A 17 5.60 14.03 -2.32
N ALA A 18 6.82 14.21 -2.80
CA ALA A 18 7.13 14.37 -4.20
C ALA A 18 8.45 13.69 -4.53
N ALA A 19 8.62 13.27 -5.78
CA ALA A 19 9.87 12.73 -6.30
C ALA A 19 10.21 13.43 -7.62
N PHE A 20 11.49 13.77 -7.80
CA PHE A 20 12.01 14.26 -9.06
C PHE A 20 12.65 13.11 -9.84
N LEU A 21 12.20 12.89 -11.08
CA LEU A 21 12.72 11.85 -11.96
C LEU A 21 13.49 12.47 -13.12
N SER A 22 14.69 11.95 -13.39
CA SER A 22 15.56 12.36 -14.48
C SER A 22 16.15 11.15 -15.21
N LYS A 23 16.60 11.36 -16.44
CA LYS A 23 17.32 10.34 -17.22
C LYS A 23 18.77 10.15 -16.75
N GLU A 24 19.30 11.14 -16.05
CA GLU A 24 20.67 11.16 -15.53
C GLU A 24 20.65 11.07 -14.00
N LYS A 25 21.65 10.40 -13.44
CA LYS A 25 21.86 10.38 -12.00
C LYS A 25 22.48 11.69 -11.52
N ASN A 26 22.29 12.00 -10.25
CA ASN A 26 23.00 13.08 -9.58
C ASN A 26 24.52 12.87 -9.63
N LYS A 27 25.29 13.97 -9.67
CA LYS A 27 26.76 13.93 -9.71
C LYS A 27 27.37 13.68 -8.33
N ASP A 28 26.85 14.38 -7.32
CA ASP A 28 27.50 14.48 -5.99
C ASP A 28 26.68 13.86 -4.86
N ARG A 29 25.55 13.22 -5.17
CA ARG A 29 24.68 12.54 -4.19
C ARG A 29 24.09 11.26 -4.78
N PRO A 30 23.64 10.30 -3.96
CA PRO A 30 23.00 9.09 -4.47
C PRO A 30 21.78 9.41 -5.36
N SER A 31 21.48 8.51 -6.27
CA SER A 31 20.20 8.48 -6.98
C SER A 31 19.57 7.09 -6.83
N MET A 32 18.25 7.02 -7.00
CA MET A 32 17.54 5.74 -7.01
C MET A 32 17.08 5.47 -8.45
N LYS A 33 17.73 4.53 -9.12
CA LYS A 33 17.31 4.06 -10.44
C LYS A 33 16.04 3.24 -10.28
N VAL A 34 14.97 3.61 -10.98
CA VAL A 34 13.77 2.78 -11.08
C VAL A 34 14.07 1.61 -12.02
N GLU A 35 14.10 0.39 -11.49
CA GLU A 35 14.24 -0.81 -12.31
C GLU A 35 12.90 -1.17 -12.97
N TRP A 36 11.84 -1.15 -12.18
CA TRP A 36 10.48 -1.38 -12.64
C TRP A 36 9.44 -0.93 -11.60
N ILE A 37 8.22 -0.73 -12.08
CA ILE A 37 7.01 -0.51 -11.28
C ILE A 37 5.95 -1.46 -11.83
N GLU A 38 5.42 -2.32 -10.99
CA GLU A 38 4.38 -3.30 -11.34
C GLU A 38 3.16 -3.02 -10.47
N ASN A 39 1.99 -2.94 -11.10
CA ASN A 39 0.72 -2.70 -10.41
C ASN A 39 -0.32 -3.70 -10.91
N ILE A 40 -0.93 -4.45 -9.98
CA ILE A 40 -1.97 -5.44 -10.28
C ILE A 40 -3.23 -5.06 -9.52
N SER A 41 -4.37 -5.07 -10.21
CA SER A 41 -5.68 -4.77 -9.61
C SER A 41 -6.60 -5.98 -9.65
N PHE A 42 -7.34 -6.19 -8.56
CA PHE A 42 -8.36 -7.24 -8.43
C PHE A 42 -9.79 -6.70 -8.47
N ALA A 43 -9.98 -5.47 -8.96
CA ALA A 43 -11.30 -4.83 -9.03
C ALA A 43 -12.31 -5.57 -9.91
N GLY A 44 -11.85 -6.40 -10.85
CA GLY A 44 -12.72 -7.25 -11.69
C GLY A 44 -13.27 -8.49 -10.97
N GLU A 45 -12.73 -8.82 -9.80
CA GLU A 45 -13.07 -10.03 -9.05
C GLU A 45 -13.59 -9.74 -7.64
N LEU A 46 -13.13 -8.64 -7.04
CA LEU A 46 -13.42 -8.29 -5.66
C LEU A 46 -14.35 -7.07 -5.55
N GLU A 47 -15.16 -7.09 -4.51
CA GLU A 47 -16.00 -5.97 -4.12
C GLU A 47 -15.18 -4.76 -3.71
N THR A 48 -15.80 -3.58 -3.79
CA THR A 48 -15.26 -2.37 -3.16
C THR A 48 -15.15 -2.55 -1.66
N CYS A 49 -14.04 -2.09 -1.10
CA CYS A 49 -13.67 -2.34 0.30
C CYS A 49 -13.46 -1.03 1.06
N MET A 50 -12.66 -0.08 0.56
CA MET A 50 -12.63 1.31 1.05
C MET A 50 -13.32 2.26 0.06
N TYR A 51 -14.19 3.15 0.54
CA TYR A 51 -14.99 4.01 -0.34
C TYR A 51 -15.45 5.30 0.32
N ALA A 52 -15.68 6.32 -0.51
CA ALA A 52 -16.36 7.57 -0.18
C ALA A 52 -17.17 8.03 -1.42
N GLY A 53 -18.16 8.89 -1.22
CA GLY A 53 -19.04 9.35 -2.30
C GLY A 53 -20.05 8.29 -2.75
N GLY A 54 -20.50 7.42 -1.86
CA GLY A 54 -21.45 6.36 -2.18
C GLY A 54 -21.81 5.47 -0.99
N VAL A 55 -22.66 4.48 -1.25
CA VAL A 55 -23.06 3.45 -0.28
C VAL A 55 -22.81 2.07 -0.87
N LYS A 56 -22.39 1.14 -0.02
CA LYS A 56 -22.27 -0.29 -0.32
C LYS A 56 -23.44 -1.00 0.37
N ASP A 57 -24.21 -1.79 -0.36
CA ASP A 57 -25.27 -2.63 0.22
C ASP A 57 -24.72 -3.96 0.77
N GLU A 58 -25.59 -4.79 1.35
CA GLU A 58 -25.21 -6.06 1.99
C GLU A 58 -24.71 -7.09 0.97
N GLU A 59 -25.17 -6.98 -0.29
CA GLU A 59 -24.71 -7.77 -1.43
C GLU A 59 -23.39 -7.26 -2.04
N GLY A 60 -22.85 -6.18 -1.48
CA GLY A 60 -21.56 -5.61 -1.87
C GLY A 60 -21.60 -4.72 -3.10
N LYS A 61 -22.79 -4.40 -3.61
CA LYS A 61 -22.99 -3.48 -4.74
C LYS A 61 -22.84 -2.04 -4.27
N MET A 62 -22.13 -1.25 -5.09
CA MET A 62 -21.93 0.18 -4.88
C MET A 62 -23.00 1.01 -5.58
N THR A 63 -23.59 1.95 -4.86
CA THR A 63 -24.41 3.04 -5.43
C THR A 63 -23.70 4.37 -5.21
N GLY A 64 -23.31 5.03 -6.30
CA GLY A 64 -22.62 6.32 -6.27
C GLY A 64 -23.55 7.47 -5.88
N TRP A 65 -22.99 8.52 -5.28
CA TRP A 65 -23.74 9.64 -4.69
C TRP A 65 -24.75 10.33 -5.63
N ARG A 66 -24.49 10.35 -6.95
CA ARG A 66 -25.41 10.95 -7.94
C ARG A 66 -26.70 10.14 -8.17
N ALA A 67 -26.65 8.85 -7.88
CA ALA A 67 -27.79 7.94 -8.03
C ALA A 67 -28.55 7.73 -6.72
N LEU A 68 -28.12 8.39 -5.64
CA LEU A 68 -28.84 8.37 -4.36
C LEU A 68 -30.06 9.29 -4.48
N ASP A 69 -31.24 8.73 -4.24
CA ASP A 69 -32.46 9.52 -4.10
C ASP A 69 -32.34 10.36 -2.80
N PRO A 70 -32.50 11.69 -2.86
CA PRO A 70 -32.50 12.56 -1.68
C PRO A 70 -33.51 12.15 -0.60
N ALA A 71 -34.57 11.42 -0.95
CA ALA A 71 -35.57 10.91 -0.03
C ALA A 71 -35.17 9.59 0.68
N PHE A 72 -34.02 8.98 0.36
CA PHE A 72 -33.68 7.61 0.79
C PHE A 72 -32.75 7.53 2.02
N GLN A 73 -33.37 7.18 3.16
CA GLN A 73 -32.96 6.25 4.23
C GLN A 73 -31.82 6.54 5.25
N PRO A 74 -31.97 6.05 6.51
CA PRO A 74 -31.00 6.28 7.61
C PRO A 74 -29.56 5.80 7.34
N ASN A 75 -29.37 4.76 6.52
CA ASN A 75 -28.03 4.26 6.14
C ASN A 75 -27.30 5.13 5.10
N SER A 76 -27.98 6.11 4.50
CA SER A 76 -27.39 7.10 3.61
C SER A 76 -26.79 8.30 4.35
N GLN A 77 -26.83 8.32 5.68
CA GLN A 77 -26.56 9.54 6.47
C GLN A 77 -25.22 10.23 6.20
N TYR A 78 -24.23 9.53 5.63
CA TYR A 78 -22.93 10.14 5.33
C TYR A 78 -22.29 9.51 4.08
N PRO A 79 -22.74 9.83 2.86
CA PRO A 79 -22.22 9.20 1.65
C PRO A 79 -20.79 9.67 1.35
N PHE A 80 -20.40 10.84 1.87
CA PHE A 80 -19.08 11.44 1.64
C PHE A 80 -18.03 11.11 2.72
N LEU A 81 -18.42 10.45 3.82
CA LEU A 81 -17.42 9.93 4.76
C LEU A 81 -16.70 8.74 4.14
N VAL A 82 -15.38 8.68 4.36
CA VAL A 82 -14.59 7.51 3.99
C VAL A 82 -14.97 6.36 4.92
N LYS A 83 -15.26 5.20 4.34
CA LYS A 83 -15.68 3.98 5.03
C LYS A 83 -14.79 2.82 4.60
N GLN A 84 -14.60 1.86 5.51
CA GLN A 84 -13.83 0.65 5.26
C GLN A 84 -14.65 -0.59 5.65
N ASP A 85 -14.79 -1.53 4.73
CA ASP A 85 -15.23 -2.89 5.03
C ASP A 85 -14.06 -3.67 5.66
N THR A 86 -14.00 -3.65 6.99
CA THR A 86 -12.87 -4.22 7.75
C THR A 86 -12.80 -5.74 7.68
N LYS A 87 -13.95 -6.42 7.50
CA LYS A 87 -14.01 -7.88 7.35
C LYS A 87 -13.44 -8.30 5.99
N LEU A 88 -13.85 -7.61 4.93
CA LEU A 88 -13.32 -7.84 3.59
C LEU A 88 -11.83 -7.51 3.52
N LEU A 89 -11.40 -6.40 4.13
CA LEU A 89 -10.00 -6.02 4.26
C LEU A 89 -9.16 -7.13 4.90
N ALA A 90 -9.55 -7.59 6.09
CA ALA A 90 -8.82 -8.60 6.84
C ALA A 90 -8.72 -9.93 6.10
N ARG A 91 -9.72 -10.27 5.27
CA ARG A 91 -9.77 -11.49 4.48
C ARG A 91 -8.86 -11.44 3.26
N GLU A 92 -8.87 -10.34 2.50
CA GLU A 92 -8.31 -10.33 1.15
C GLU A 92 -6.97 -9.60 1.02
N ILE A 93 -6.66 -8.61 1.88
CA ILE A 93 -5.52 -7.70 1.61
C ILE A 93 -4.18 -8.42 1.54
N VAL A 94 -3.92 -9.35 2.46
CA VAL A 94 -2.66 -10.11 2.51
C VAL A 94 -2.59 -11.12 1.37
N ARG A 95 -3.67 -11.88 1.17
CA ARG A 95 -3.78 -12.88 0.10
C ARG A 95 -3.57 -12.27 -1.28
N THR A 96 -4.21 -11.13 -1.55
CA THR A 96 -4.09 -10.44 -2.85
C THR A 96 -2.71 -9.81 -3.03
N ALA A 97 -2.12 -9.23 -1.98
CA ALA A 97 -0.79 -8.62 -2.05
C ALA A 97 0.34 -9.64 -2.22
N ILE A 98 0.29 -10.75 -1.49
CA ILE A 98 1.40 -11.69 -1.44
C ILE A 98 1.19 -12.83 -2.44
N ASP A 99 0.19 -13.67 -2.19
CA ASP A 99 -0.02 -14.91 -2.96
C ASP A 99 -0.34 -14.63 -4.43
N ARG A 100 -1.09 -13.56 -4.68
CA ARG A 100 -1.59 -13.23 -6.02
C ARG A 100 -0.77 -12.17 -6.75
N THR A 101 -0.01 -11.33 -6.05
CA THR A 101 0.73 -10.21 -6.67
C THR A 101 2.24 -10.42 -6.55
N LEU A 102 2.79 -10.39 -5.33
CA LEU A 102 4.24 -10.47 -5.12
C LEU A 102 4.84 -11.70 -5.81
N ILE A 103 4.21 -12.87 -5.66
CA ILE A 103 4.72 -14.13 -6.24
C ILE A 103 4.77 -14.11 -7.76
N GLN A 104 3.84 -13.42 -8.42
CA GLN A 104 3.88 -13.25 -9.87
C GLN A 104 5.02 -12.32 -10.28
N ILE A 105 5.21 -11.23 -9.56
CA ILE A 105 6.23 -10.20 -9.83
C ILE A 105 7.63 -10.77 -9.63
N VAL A 106 7.89 -11.46 -8.51
CA VAL A 106 9.23 -12.02 -8.23
C VAL A 106 9.60 -13.10 -9.24
N ARG A 107 8.63 -13.90 -9.72
CA ARG A 107 8.85 -14.85 -10.82
C ARG A 107 9.14 -14.13 -12.14
N LYS A 108 8.33 -13.13 -12.50
CA LYS A 108 8.49 -12.33 -13.74
C LYS A 108 9.89 -11.73 -13.85
N HIS A 109 10.43 -11.21 -12.74
CA HIS A 109 11.71 -10.52 -12.69
C HIS A 109 12.87 -11.39 -12.18
N SER A 110 12.62 -12.67 -11.88
CA SER A 110 13.60 -13.57 -11.26
C SER A 110 14.26 -12.96 -10.01
N LEU A 111 13.49 -12.21 -9.23
CA LEU A 111 13.95 -11.57 -8.00
C LEU A 111 13.99 -12.61 -6.88
N THR A 112 15.08 -12.64 -6.12
CA THR A 112 15.21 -13.48 -4.92
C THR A 112 15.19 -12.61 -3.65
N PRO A 113 14.87 -13.17 -2.47
CA PRO A 113 14.93 -12.40 -1.22
C PRO A 113 16.32 -11.86 -0.90
N GLN A 114 17.37 -12.56 -1.32
CA GLN A 114 18.77 -12.16 -1.13
C GLN A 114 19.13 -10.91 -1.92
N ASP A 115 18.42 -10.65 -3.03
CA ASP A 115 18.61 -9.44 -3.83
C ASP A 115 18.12 -8.18 -3.11
N VAL A 116 17.19 -8.28 -2.15
CA VAL A 116 16.57 -7.12 -1.53
C VAL A 116 17.36 -6.71 -0.30
N ASP A 117 17.92 -5.50 -0.30
CA ASP A 117 18.64 -4.93 0.86
C ASP A 117 17.69 -4.17 1.79
N TRP A 118 16.71 -3.47 1.20
CA TRP A 118 15.68 -2.73 1.92
C TRP A 118 14.29 -3.09 1.41
N PHE A 119 13.38 -3.40 2.33
CA PHE A 119 11.96 -3.53 2.06
C PHE A 119 11.20 -2.37 2.68
N LEU A 120 10.41 -1.67 1.88
CA LEU A 120 9.75 -0.41 2.24
C LEU A 120 8.23 -0.58 2.13
N PRO A 121 7.58 -1.25 3.10
CA PRO A 121 6.17 -1.53 3.04
C PRO A 121 5.32 -0.39 3.62
N HIS A 122 4.30 0.01 2.86
CA HIS A 122 3.18 0.79 3.36
C HIS A 122 2.05 -0.14 3.85
N TYR A 123 2.21 -0.76 5.02
CA TYR A 123 1.22 -1.70 5.54
C TYR A 123 0.05 -1.06 6.33
N SER A 124 -0.04 0.28 6.36
CA SER A 124 -1.13 1.10 6.96
C SER A 124 -1.40 0.95 8.47
N SER A 125 -1.12 -0.19 9.09
CA SER A 125 -1.33 -0.48 10.51
C SER A 125 -0.34 -1.53 11.01
N GLY A 126 0.18 -1.36 12.23
CA GLY A 126 1.00 -2.38 12.88
C GLY A 126 0.34 -3.76 12.95
N PHE A 127 -0.99 -3.83 12.94
CA PHE A 127 -1.76 -5.08 12.88
C PHE A 127 -1.43 -5.96 11.66
N PHE A 128 -1.10 -5.35 10.52
CA PHE A 128 -0.80 -6.10 9.29
C PHE A 128 0.68 -6.45 9.12
N ARG A 129 1.58 -5.88 9.95
CA ARG A 129 3.03 -6.09 9.82
C ARG A 129 3.38 -7.58 9.85
N ASP A 130 3.00 -8.27 10.92
CA ASP A 130 3.30 -9.70 11.09
C ASP A 130 2.56 -10.55 10.07
N LYS A 131 1.34 -10.15 9.68
CA LYS A 131 0.55 -10.90 8.68
C LYS A 131 1.21 -10.88 7.30
N PHE A 132 1.74 -9.74 6.87
CA PHE A 132 2.50 -9.65 5.62
C PHE A 132 3.80 -10.45 5.70
N TYR A 133 4.53 -10.34 6.82
CA TYR A 133 5.78 -11.08 7.01
C TYR A 133 5.56 -12.60 6.94
N GLU A 134 4.59 -13.13 7.70
CA GLU A 134 4.28 -14.57 7.69
C GLU A 134 3.81 -15.05 6.33
N ALA A 135 3.00 -14.26 5.61
CA ALA A 135 2.57 -14.62 4.26
C ALA A 135 3.75 -14.64 3.27
N MET A 136 4.63 -13.64 3.32
CA MET A 136 5.83 -13.60 2.47
C MET A 136 6.74 -14.79 2.75
N LYS A 137 6.93 -15.13 4.03
CA LYS A 137 7.69 -16.31 4.47
C LYS A 137 7.08 -17.61 3.97
N ALA A 138 5.78 -17.79 4.16
CA ALA A 138 5.05 -18.97 3.69
C ALA A 138 5.11 -19.13 2.16
N ALA A 139 5.17 -18.01 1.43
CA ALA A 139 5.30 -18.00 -0.02
C ALA A 139 6.75 -18.17 -0.53
N GLY A 140 7.72 -18.40 0.37
CA GLY A 140 9.13 -18.61 0.04
C GLY A 140 9.90 -17.34 -0.32
N PHE A 141 9.36 -16.16 0.03
CA PHE A 141 9.98 -14.87 -0.22
C PHE A 141 10.23 -14.11 1.10
N GLU A 142 10.87 -14.77 2.06
CA GLU A 142 11.14 -14.20 3.38
C GLU A 142 12.15 -13.05 3.31
N ILE A 143 11.72 -11.84 3.70
CA ILE A 143 12.59 -10.71 3.97
C ILE A 143 12.58 -10.47 5.48
N PRO A 144 13.71 -10.61 6.18
CA PRO A 144 13.75 -10.51 7.63
C PRO A 144 13.60 -9.04 8.09
N TYR A 145 13.10 -8.83 9.31
CA TYR A 145 12.67 -7.52 9.79
C TYR A 145 13.75 -6.44 9.81
N GLU A 146 15.02 -6.82 9.96
CA GLU A 146 16.15 -5.90 9.91
C GLU A 146 16.30 -5.18 8.56
N LYS A 147 15.73 -5.75 7.48
CA LYS A 147 15.68 -5.11 6.16
C LYS A 147 14.42 -4.25 5.97
N TRP A 148 13.47 -4.27 6.90
CA TRP A 148 12.23 -3.50 6.79
C TRP A 148 12.45 -2.08 7.27
N PHE A 149 12.17 -1.11 6.41
CA PHE A 149 12.17 0.29 6.78
C PHE A 149 10.77 0.89 6.67
N THR A 150 10.31 1.50 7.76
CA THR A 150 9.01 2.17 7.85
C THR A 150 9.04 3.16 8.99
N ASN A 151 8.39 4.31 8.81
CA ASN A 151 8.23 5.37 9.79
C ASN A 151 6.75 5.58 10.19
N LEU A 152 5.90 4.56 9.95
CA LEU A 152 4.45 4.61 10.21
C LEU A 152 4.11 5.06 11.64
N SER A 153 4.82 4.57 12.67
CA SER A 153 4.54 4.90 14.07
C SER A 153 4.80 6.36 14.41
N GLU A 154 5.64 7.04 13.64
CA GLU A 154 6.05 8.43 13.87
C GLU A 154 5.37 9.42 12.91
N LYS A 155 5.06 8.97 11.69
CA LYS A 155 4.48 9.82 10.62
C LYS A 155 2.99 9.58 10.37
N GLY A 156 2.42 8.53 10.96
CA GLY A 156 1.03 8.13 10.74
C GLY A 156 0.80 7.51 9.36
N ASN A 157 -0.45 7.09 9.11
CA ASN A 157 -0.87 6.55 7.83
C ASN A 157 -1.37 7.68 6.92
N THR A 158 -0.49 8.16 6.06
CA THR A 158 -0.74 9.23 5.09
C THR A 158 -1.22 8.71 3.73
N GLY A 159 -1.69 7.47 3.68
CA GLY A 159 -2.18 6.80 2.47
C GLY A 159 -1.16 6.88 1.33
N SER A 160 -1.56 7.47 0.20
CA SER A 160 -0.71 7.58 -0.99
C SER A 160 0.61 8.32 -0.79
N ALA A 161 0.69 9.24 0.17
CA ALA A 161 1.92 9.98 0.47
C ALA A 161 2.96 9.14 1.24
N ALA A 162 2.53 8.03 1.85
CA ALA A 162 3.38 7.26 2.77
C ALA A 162 4.66 6.77 2.10
N ILE A 163 4.61 6.28 0.86
CA ILE A 163 5.81 5.78 0.20
C ILE A 163 6.85 6.88 -0.04
N TYR A 164 6.41 8.11 -0.34
CA TYR A 164 7.31 9.25 -0.50
C TYR A 164 7.96 9.62 0.82
N ILE A 165 7.19 9.63 1.91
CA ILE A 165 7.67 9.95 3.25
C ILE A 165 8.64 8.88 3.78
N ILE A 166 8.38 7.60 3.48
CA ILE A 166 9.28 6.49 3.80
C ILE A 166 10.59 6.63 3.02
N LEU A 167 10.51 6.89 1.70
CA LEU A 167 11.69 7.06 0.85
C LEU A 167 12.51 8.29 1.27
N GLU A 168 11.87 9.42 1.55
CA GLU A 168 12.53 10.66 1.97
C GLU A 168 13.41 10.47 3.21
N GLU A 169 12.86 9.77 4.22
CA GLU A 169 13.58 9.53 5.47
C GLU A 169 14.75 8.55 5.29
N LEU A 170 14.54 7.46 4.53
CA LEU A 170 15.61 6.51 4.26
C LEU A 170 16.72 7.14 3.40
N PHE A 171 16.35 7.91 2.38
CA PHE A 171 17.29 8.55 1.46
C PHE A 171 18.22 9.54 2.16
N HIS A 172 17.71 10.29 3.13
CA HIS A 172 18.49 11.25 3.91
C HIS A 172 19.11 10.67 5.19
N SER A 173 18.89 9.38 5.50
CA SER A 173 19.41 8.73 6.71
C SER A 173 20.93 8.47 6.70
N GLY A 174 21.57 8.55 5.53
CA GLY A 174 22.98 8.18 5.35
C GLY A 174 23.26 6.67 5.36
N LYS A 175 22.21 5.82 5.39
CA LYS A 175 22.34 4.36 5.45
C LYS A 175 22.43 3.65 4.08
N LEU A 176 22.12 4.36 3.00
CA LEU A 176 22.07 3.78 1.66
C LEU A 176 23.47 3.67 1.06
N GLU A 177 23.79 2.49 0.52
CA GLU A 177 25.03 2.21 -0.18
C GLU A 177 24.77 1.93 -1.66
N LYS A 178 25.72 2.29 -2.52
CA LYS A 178 25.62 2.09 -3.96
C LYS A 178 25.47 0.59 -4.29
N GLY A 179 24.52 0.28 -5.16
CA GLY A 179 24.21 -1.09 -5.59
C GLY A 179 23.13 -1.77 -4.75
N GLN A 180 22.76 -1.21 -3.59
CA GLN A 180 21.66 -1.75 -2.80
C GLN A 180 20.34 -1.66 -3.55
N LYS A 181 19.49 -2.69 -3.40
CA LYS A 181 18.14 -2.74 -3.98
C LYS A 181 17.07 -2.52 -2.91
N LEU A 182 16.11 -1.67 -3.26
CA LEU A 182 14.98 -1.28 -2.43
C LEU A 182 13.69 -1.82 -3.06
N LEU A 183 13.02 -2.75 -2.39
CA LEU A 183 11.69 -3.23 -2.78
C LEU A 183 10.61 -2.45 -2.02
N CYS A 184 9.88 -1.60 -2.73
CA CYS A 184 8.77 -0.83 -2.20
C CYS A 184 7.47 -1.61 -2.38
N PHE A 185 6.59 -1.57 -1.38
CA PHE A 185 5.27 -2.20 -1.41
C PHE A 185 4.18 -1.20 -1.01
N ILE A 186 3.23 -0.95 -1.91
CA ILE A 186 2.14 0.01 -1.75
C ILE A 186 0.81 -0.70 -2.04
N PRO A 187 0.13 -1.24 -1.01
CA PRO A 187 -1.20 -1.80 -1.14
C PRO A 187 -2.27 -0.69 -1.14
N GLU A 188 -3.38 -0.96 -1.81
CA GLU A 188 -4.56 -0.10 -1.89
C GLU A 188 -5.82 -0.93 -1.60
N SER A 189 -6.51 -0.60 -0.50
CA SER A 189 -7.67 -1.36 0.00
C SER A 189 -9.02 -0.90 -0.54
N GLY A 190 -9.11 0.18 -1.28
CA GLY A 190 -10.34 0.65 -1.94
C GLY A 190 -10.94 -0.40 -2.84
N ARG A 191 -10.13 -1.00 -3.73
CA ARG A 191 -10.55 -2.18 -4.47
C ARG A 191 -9.41 -3.14 -4.83
N PHE A 192 -8.51 -3.36 -3.87
CA PHE A 192 -7.44 -4.36 -3.91
C PHE A 192 -6.54 -4.20 -5.13
N SER A 193 -5.83 -3.08 -5.19
CA SER A 193 -4.71 -2.88 -6.10
C SER A 193 -3.40 -2.92 -5.31
N HIS A 194 -2.34 -3.46 -5.92
CA HIS A 194 -1.06 -3.63 -5.24
C HIS A 194 0.07 -3.23 -6.17
N CYS A 195 0.82 -2.22 -5.74
CA CYS A 195 1.98 -1.74 -6.45
C CYS A 195 3.26 -2.21 -5.75
N PHE A 196 4.17 -2.79 -6.54
CA PHE A 196 5.55 -3.03 -6.14
C PHE A 196 6.48 -2.25 -7.05
N MET A 197 7.53 -1.69 -6.47
CA MET A 197 8.56 -0.95 -7.20
C MET A 197 9.93 -1.37 -6.71
N LEU A 198 10.83 -1.69 -7.63
CA LEU A 198 12.21 -2.00 -7.31
C LEU A 198 13.10 -0.84 -7.72
N LEU A 199 13.90 -0.35 -6.79
CA LEU A 199 14.88 0.70 -6.99
C LEU A 199 16.29 0.18 -6.73
N THR A 200 17.29 0.73 -7.43
CA THR A 200 18.71 0.48 -7.17
C THR A 200 19.43 1.78 -6.87
N VAL A 201 20.28 1.82 -5.83
CA VAL A 201 21.10 3.00 -5.50
C VAL A 201 22.26 3.16 -6.50
N VAL A 202 22.40 4.32 -7.17
CA VAL A 202 23.41 4.60 -8.23
C VAL A 202 24.12 5.94 -8.12
#